data_AF-A0A2H5WUC8-F1
#
_entry.id   AF-A0A2H5WUC8-F1
#
_cell.length_a   1.000
_cell.length_b   1.000
_cell.length_c   1.000
_cell.angle_alpha   90.00
_cell.angle_beta   90.00
_cell.angle_gamma   90.00
#
_symmetry.space_group_name_H-M   'P 1'
#
loop_
_entity.id
_entity.type
_entity.pdbx_description
1 polymer ?
#
loop_
_entity_poly.entity_id
_entity_poly.type
_entity_poly.pdbx_seq_one_letter_code
_entity_poly.pdbx_strand_id
1 'polypeptide(L)'
;MNRTDPSTQLWWMLTCWTILCTLLLVVMLGLLGAAQMGIGLMIGVLTLGGILVFYAWLVRRFAQPGSHGFRRRLLLSGMVKYPILMLVIYLVVQGGTQMALGFAVGVLLPLAVLTILALRMNH
;
A
#
# COMPACT_ATOMS: atom_id res chain seq x y z
N MET A 1 -6.54 -19.35 -20.93
CA MET A 1 -6.58 -18.30 -19.90
C MET A 1 -8.04 -18.22 -19.45
N ASN A 2 -8.43 -19.13 -18.56
CA ASN A 2 -9.84 -19.42 -18.26
C ASN A 2 -10.38 -18.48 -17.17
N ARG A 3 -11.67 -18.16 -17.29
CA ARG A 3 -12.47 -17.24 -16.47
C ARG A 3 -12.46 -17.61 -14.98
N THR A 4 -12.26 -16.57 -14.15
CA THR A 4 -12.91 -16.33 -12.85
C THR A 4 -12.80 -17.44 -11.81
N ASP A 5 -11.66 -17.49 -11.10
CA ASP A 5 -11.68 -18.01 -9.74
C ASP A 5 -12.48 -17.01 -8.87
N PRO A 6 -13.41 -17.47 -8.01
CA PRO A 6 -14.17 -16.57 -7.14
C PRO A 6 -13.27 -15.72 -6.23
N SER A 7 -12.08 -16.23 -5.92
CA SER A 7 -11.05 -15.48 -5.20
C SER A 7 -10.55 -14.27 -6.00
N THR A 8 -10.18 -14.43 -7.27
CA THR A 8 -9.64 -13.31 -8.07
C THR A 8 -10.65 -12.20 -8.31
N GLN A 9 -11.94 -12.53 -8.49
CA GLN A 9 -12.99 -11.51 -8.57
C GLN A 9 -13.17 -10.74 -7.26
N LEU A 10 -13.13 -11.44 -6.12
CA LEU A 10 -13.24 -10.81 -4.80
C LEU A 10 -12.08 -9.83 -4.55
N TRP A 11 -10.86 -10.23 -4.88
CA TRP A 11 -9.67 -9.38 -4.81
C TRP A 11 -9.79 -8.12 -5.69
N TRP A 12 -10.30 -8.26 -6.92
CA TRP A 12 -10.54 -7.11 -7.80
C TRP A 12 -11.60 -6.16 -7.26
N MET A 13 -12.73 -6.68 -6.78
CA MET A 13 -13.78 -5.88 -6.17
C MET A 13 -13.29 -5.11 -4.94
N LEU A 14 -12.48 -5.73 -4.08
CA LEU A 14 -11.89 -5.09 -2.91
C LEU A 14 -10.89 -4.01 -3.29
N THR A 15 -10.09 -4.25 -4.32
CA THR A 15 -9.14 -3.24 -4.82
C THR A 15 -9.90 -2.02 -5.35
N CYS A 16 -10.95 -2.24 -6.16
CA CYS A 16 -11.82 -1.15 -6.63
C CYS A 16 -12.53 -0.43 -5.47
N TRP A 17 -13.05 -1.17 -4.50
CA TRP A 17 -13.75 -0.59 -3.35
C TRP A 17 -12.82 0.26 -2.48
N THR A 18 -11.61 -0.23 -2.18
CA THR A 18 -10.60 0.52 -1.42
C THR A 18 -10.13 1.75 -2.18
N ILE A 19 -9.95 1.68 -3.51
CA ILE A 19 -9.63 2.86 -4.34
C ILE A 19 -10.77 3.88 -4.32
N LEU A 20 -12.03 3.45 -4.47
CA LEU A 20 -13.19 4.33 -4.41
C LEU A 20 -13.33 5.00 -3.03
N CYS A 21 -13.21 4.22 -1.95
CA CYS A 21 -13.27 4.74 -0.58
C CYS A 21 -12.15 5.76 -0.33
N THR A 22 -10.92 5.47 -0.75
CA THR A 22 -9.79 6.37 -0.55
C THR A 22 -9.93 7.66 -1.36
N LEU A 23 -10.34 7.58 -2.64
CA LEU A 23 -10.62 8.75 -3.47
C LEU A 23 -11.73 9.62 -2.86
N LEU A 24 -12.83 9.00 -2.42
CA LEU A 24 -13.95 9.71 -1.83
C LEU A 24 -13.53 10.41 -0.51
N LEU A 25 -12.71 9.76 0.31
CA LEU A 25 -12.13 10.33 1.53
C LEU A 25 -11.23 11.54 1.22
N VAL A 26 -10.39 11.44 0.19
CA VAL A 26 -9.50 12.54 -0.23
C VAL A 26 -10.29 13.73 -0.73
N VAL A 27 -11.33 13.51 -1.55
CA VAL A 27 -12.21 14.58 -2.05
C VAL A 27 -12.97 15.25 -0.90
N MET A 28 -13.53 14.46 0.02
CA MET A 28 -14.21 14.97 1.22
C MET A 28 -13.28 15.81 2.10
N LEU A 29 -12.07 15.32 2.37
CA LEU A 29 -11.06 16.05 3.16
C LEU A 29 -10.62 17.35 2.46
N GLY A 30 -10.51 17.33 1.13
CA GLY A 30 -10.24 18.53 0.33
C GLY A 30 -11.34 19.59 0.46
N LEU A 31 -12.61 19.17 0.37
CA LEU A 31 -13.77 20.05 0.52
C LEU A 31 -13.92 20.63 1.95
N LEU A 32 -13.47 19.89 2.96
CA LEU A 32 -13.48 20.31 4.38
C LEU A 32 -12.29 21.21 4.76
N GLY A 33 -11.42 21.57 3.81
CA GLY A 33 -10.22 22.39 4.07
C GLY A 33 -9.05 21.63 4.70
N ALA A 34 -9.17 20.31 4.88
CA ALA A 34 -8.12 19.43 5.42
C ALA A 34 -7.26 18.81 4.31
N ALA A 35 -6.85 19.62 3.32
CA ALA A 35 -6.11 19.17 2.15
C ALA A 35 -4.81 18.41 2.51
N GLN A 36 -4.09 18.85 3.55
CA GLN A 36 -2.89 18.18 4.05
C GLN A 36 -3.15 16.75 4.53
N MET A 37 -4.30 16.52 5.17
CA MET A 37 -4.72 15.19 5.60
C MET A 37 -5.07 14.29 4.40
N GLY A 38 -5.72 14.84 3.37
CA GLY A 38 -5.97 14.13 2.11
C GLY A 38 -4.68 13.72 1.38
N ILE A 39 -3.70 14.63 1.32
CA ILE A 39 -2.38 14.36 0.73
C ILE A 39 -1.66 13.27 1.53
N GLY A 40 -1.64 13.37 2.87
CA GLY A 40 -1.09 12.34 3.73
C GLY A 40 -1.71 10.97 3.46
N LEU A 41 -3.04 10.91 3.32
CA LEU A 41 -3.78 9.70 3.03
C LEU A 41 -3.36 9.09 1.69
N MET A 42 -3.28 9.88 0.62
CA MET A 42 -2.80 9.39 -0.68
C MET A 42 -1.38 8.83 -0.60
N ILE A 43 -0.47 9.51 0.10
CA ILE A 43 0.90 9.03 0.29
C ILE A 43 0.89 7.70 1.07
N GLY A 44 0.08 7.58 2.12
CA GLY A 44 -0.05 6.35 2.91
C GLY A 44 -0.50 5.16 2.06
N VAL A 45 -1.57 5.33 1.28
CA VAL A 45 -2.11 4.30 0.39
C VAL A 45 -1.09 3.91 -0.69
N LEU A 46 -0.46 4.90 -1.33
CA LEU A 46 0.56 4.65 -2.36
C LEU A 46 1.80 3.95 -1.79
N THR A 47 2.22 4.32 -0.58
CA THR A 47 3.37 3.70 0.10
C THR A 47 3.09 2.23 0.36
N LEU A 48 1.93 1.91 0.93
CA LEU A 48 1.53 0.54 1.22
C LEU A 48 1.33 -0.28 -0.06
N GLY A 49 0.65 0.28 -1.06
CA GLY A 49 0.48 -0.34 -2.38
C GLY A 49 1.82 -0.61 -3.07
N GLY A 50 2.73 0.36 -3.03
CA GLY A 50 4.09 0.22 -3.57
C GLY A 50 4.89 -0.87 -2.87
N ILE A 51 4.82 -0.96 -1.54
CA ILE A 51 5.44 -2.04 -0.77
C ILE A 51 4.87 -3.40 -1.17
N LEU A 52 3.54 -3.54 -1.25
CA LEU A 52 2.89 -4.80 -1.64
C LEU A 52 3.24 -5.21 -3.07
N VAL A 53 3.20 -4.28 -4.04
CA VAL A 53 3.60 -4.54 -5.44
C VAL A 53 5.07 -4.93 -5.51
N PHE A 54 5.93 -4.28 -4.74
CA PHE A 54 7.34 -4.62 -4.67
C PHE A 54 7.56 -6.03 -4.13
N TYR A 55 6.86 -6.43 -3.06
CA TYR A 55 6.92 -7.79 -2.54
C TYR A 55 6.32 -8.82 -3.50
N ALA A 56 5.19 -8.53 -4.13
CA ALA A 56 4.58 -9.41 -5.13
C ALA A 56 5.50 -9.59 -6.35
N TRP A 57 6.16 -8.51 -6.79
CA TRP A 57 7.16 -8.52 -7.85
C TRP A 57 8.39 -9.35 -7.44
N LEU A 58 8.89 -9.17 -6.21
CA LEU A 58 9.94 -10.00 -5.64
C LEU A 58 9.54 -11.48 -5.66
N VAL A 59 8.39 -11.84 -5.11
CA VAL A 59 7.93 -13.23 -5.05
C VAL A 59 7.81 -13.82 -6.46
N ARG A 60 7.19 -13.11 -7.42
CA ARG A 60 7.09 -13.59 -8.81
C ARG A 60 8.45 -13.74 -9.49
N ARG A 61 9.40 -12.86 -9.22
CA ARG A 61 10.72 -12.87 -9.87
C ARG A 61 11.69 -13.84 -9.22
N PHE A 62 11.49 -14.17 -7.95
CA PHE A 62 12.43 -14.94 -7.13
C PHE A 62 11.87 -16.27 -6.58
N ALA A 63 10.62 -16.64 -6.86
CA ALA A 63 10.06 -17.98 -6.60
C ALA A 63 10.66 -19.09 -7.49
N GLN A 64 11.65 -18.80 -8.33
CA GLN A 64 12.47 -19.81 -9.01
C GLN A 64 13.61 -20.24 -8.07
N PRO A 65 13.57 -21.45 -7.49
CA PRO A 65 14.60 -21.92 -6.56
C PRO A 65 15.93 -22.09 -7.31
N GLY A 66 16.94 -21.29 -6.98
CA GLY A 66 18.32 -21.47 -7.48
C GLY A 66 19.03 -20.24 -8.04
N SER A 67 18.44 -19.04 -8.07
CA SER A 67 19.15 -17.88 -8.65
C SER A 67 20.27 -17.35 -7.73
N HIS A 68 21.53 -17.54 -8.14
CA HIS A 68 22.77 -17.08 -7.47
C HIS A 68 22.84 -15.56 -7.16
N GLY A 69 21.85 -14.76 -7.59
CA GLY A 69 21.77 -13.31 -7.34
C GLY A 69 20.72 -12.90 -6.30
N PHE A 70 20.03 -13.84 -5.63
CA PHE A 70 18.95 -13.55 -4.69
C PHE A 70 19.42 -12.67 -3.52
N ARG A 71 20.47 -13.10 -2.81
CA ARG A 71 21.01 -12.38 -1.65
C ARG A 71 21.47 -10.97 -2.02
N ARG A 72 22.09 -10.79 -3.19
CA ARG A 72 22.62 -9.50 -3.67
C ARG A 72 21.50 -8.53 -4.08
N ARG A 73 20.47 -9.02 -4.78
CA ARG A 73 19.30 -8.20 -5.16
C ARG A 73 18.40 -7.86 -3.97
N LEU A 74 18.29 -8.76 -2.98
CA LEU A 74 17.59 -8.48 -1.72
C LEU A 74 18.30 -7.39 -0.90
N LEU A 75 19.63 -7.42 -0.84
CA LEU A 75 20.46 -6.39 -0.19
C LEU A 75 20.37 -5.03 -0.90
N LEU A 76 20.45 -5.01 -2.24
CA LEU A 76 20.26 -3.78 -3.05
C LEU A 76 18.85 -3.20 -2.89
N SER A 77 17.83 -4.06 -2.86
CA SER A 77 16.45 -3.71 -2.51
C SER A 77 16.38 -3.06 -1.13
N GLY A 78 17.04 -3.64 -0.13
CA GLY A 78 17.12 -3.09 1.23
C GLY A 78 17.72 -1.68 1.24
N MET A 79 18.85 -1.48 0.54
CA MET A 79 19.54 -0.18 0.47
C MET A 79 18.68 0.94 -0.10
N VAL A 80 17.77 0.65 -1.05
CA VAL A 80 16.93 1.68 -1.69
C VAL A 80 15.62 1.89 -0.95
N LYS A 81 15.08 0.86 -0.28
CA LYS A 81 13.84 0.97 0.50
C LYS A 81 13.95 1.94 1.66
N TYR A 82 15.05 1.89 2.43
CA TYR A 82 15.23 2.74 3.60
C TYR A 82 15.27 4.25 3.30
N PRO A 83 16.06 4.75 2.33
CA PRO A 83 16.07 6.18 2.01
C PRO A 83 14.75 6.66 1.43
N ILE A 84 14.05 5.85 0.63
CA ILE A 84 12.71 6.21 0.13
C ILE A 84 11.72 6.31 1.29
N LEU A 85 11.70 5.33 2.19
CA LEU A 85 10.82 5.36 3.36
C LEU A 85 11.12 6.56 4.26
N MET A 86 12.40 6.87 4.45
CA MET A 86 12.86 8.01 5.24
C MET A 86 12.44 9.34 4.59
N LEU A 87 12.51 9.45 3.26
CA LEU A 87 12.02 10.61 2.51
C LEU A 87 10.50 10.76 2.63
N VAL A 88 9.75 9.66 2.55
CA VAL A 88 8.29 9.67 2.76
C VAL A 88 7.95 10.14 4.18
N ILE A 89 8.63 9.59 5.20
CA ILE A 89 8.42 9.99 6.60
C ILE A 89 8.77 11.47 6.78
N TYR A 90 9.89 11.93 6.21
CA TYR A 90 10.30 13.33 6.28
C TYR A 90 9.25 14.27 5.67
N LEU A 91 8.72 13.94 4.49
CA LEU A 91 7.64 14.70 3.83
C LEU A 91 6.36 14.73 4.67
N VAL A 92 6.00 13.58 5.25
CA VAL A 92 4.81 13.47 6.11
C VAL A 92 4.97 14.27 7.40
N VAL A 93 6.16 14.26 8.01
CA VAL A 93 6.46 15.03 9.22
C VAL A 93 6.52 16.53 8.93
N GLN A 94 7.10 16.95 7.80
CA GLN A 94 7.09 18.36 7.38
C GLN A 94 5.68 18.89 7.14
N GLY A 95 4.76 18.05 6.67
CA GLY A 95 3.35 18.42 6.49
C GLY A 95 2.56 18.56 7.80
N GLY A 96 3.19 18.37 8.95
CA GLY A 96 2.57 18.56 10.26
C GLY A 96 1.66 17.40 10.68
N THR A 97 0.99 17.58 11.81
CA THR A 97 0.15 16.56 12.46
C THR A 97 -1.02 16.10 11.59
N GLN A 98 -1.64 16.99 10.81
CA GLN A 98 -2.75 16.63 9.91
C GLN A 98 -2.31 15.68 8.80
N MET A 99 -1.13 15.91 8.21
CA MET A 99 -0.58 15.04 7.17
C MET A 99 -0.13 13.69 7.74
N ALA A 100 0.45 13.67 8.95
CA ALA A 100 0.79 12.43 9.66
C ALA A 100 -0.44 11.57 9.97
N LEU A 101 -1.53 12.19 10.44
CA LEU A 101 -2.80 11.50 10.67
C LEU A 101 -3.39 10.96 9.37
N GLY A 102 -3.39 11.76 8.31
CA GLY A 102 -3.79 11.34 6.97
C GLY A 102 -3.01 10.10 6.51
N PHE A 103 -1.68 10.14 6.65
CA PHE A 103 -0.79 9.03 6.31
C PHE A 103 -1.09 7.77 7.13
N ALA A 104 -1.25 7.90 8.44
CA ALA A 104 -1.57 6.78 9.31
C ALA A 104 -2.89 6.11 8.89
N VAL A 105 -3.93 6.91 8.63
CA VAL A 105 -5.22 6.39 8.14
C VAL A 105 -5.07 5.73 6.76
N GLY A 106 -4.32 6.37 5.85
CA GLY A 106 -4.06 5.84 4.51
C GLY A 106 -3.31 4.50 4.50
N VAL A 107 -2.48 4.23 5.51
CA VAL A 107 -1.82 2.94 5.70
C VAL A 107 -2.75 1.94 6.41
N LEU A 108 -3.37 2.35 7.52
CA LEU A 108 -4.14 1.44 8.37
C LEU A 108 -5.42 0.92 7.70
N LEU A 109 -6.12 1.76 6.94
CA LEU A 109 -7.39 1.41 6.32
C LEU A 109 -7.27 0.24 5.32
N PRO A 110 -6.37 0.28 4.31
CA PRO A 110 -6.16 -0.87 3.43
C PRO A 110 -5.58 -2.08 4.18
N LEU A 111 -4.73 -1.86 5.19
CA LEU A 111 -4.18 -2.96 5.99
C LEU A 111 -5.27 -3.71 6.76
N ALA A 112 -6.19 -2.97 7.41
CA ALA A 112 -7.32 -3.54 8.14
C ALA A 112 -8.26 -4.33 7.22
N VAL A 113 -8.55 -3.82 6.01
CA VAL A 113 -9.33 -4.54 5.00
C VAL A 113 -8.66 -5.86 4.63
N LEU A 114 -7.34 -5.85 4.38
CA LEU A 114 -6.58 -7.05 4.09
C LEU A 114 -6.57 -8.04 5.28
N THR A 115 -6.44 -7.55 6.51
CA THR A 115 -6.47 -8.39 7.72
C THR A 115 -7.83 -9.05 7.92
N ILE A 116 -8.94 -8.30 7.81
CA ILE A 116 -10.30 -8.83 7.91
C ILE A 116 -10.54 -9.89 6.83
N LEU A 117 -10.05 -9.63 5.61
CA LEU A 117 -10.15 -10.58 4.52
C LEU A 117 -9.37 -11.86 4.79
N ALA A 118 -8.13 -11.74 5.28
CA ALA A 118 -7.31 -12.88 5.64
C ALA A 118 -7.97 -13.74 6.73
N LEU A 119 -8.61 -13.11 7.72
CA LEU A 119 -9.38 -13.82 8.75
C LEU A 119 -10.61 -14.54 8.16
N ARG A 120 -11.33 -13.90 7.23
CA ARG A 120 -12.50 -14.52 6.57
C ARG A 120 -12.14 -15.65 5.62
N MET A 121 -10.95 -15.64 5.00
CA MET A 121 -10.52 -16.70 4.08
C MET A 121 -9.92 -17.91 4.81
N ASN A 122 -9.60 -17.79 6.10
CA ASN A 122 -9.04 -18.86 6.92
C ASN A 122 -10.13 -19.65 7.70
N HIS A 123 -11.39 -19.25 7.57
CA HIS A 123 -12.58 -19.91 8.12
C HIS A 123 -13.43 -20.45 6.97
#